data_AF-A0A727S566-F1
#
_entry.id   AF-A0A727S566-F1
#
_cell.length_a   1.000
_cell.length_b   1.000
_cell.length_c   1.000
_cell.angle_alpha   90.00
_cell.angle_beta   90.00
_cell.angle_gamma   90.00
#
_symmetry.space_group_name_H-M   'P 1'
#
loop_
_entity.id
_entity.type
_entity.pdbx_description
1 polymer ?
#
loop_
_entity_poly.entity_id
_entity_poly.type
_entity_poly.pdbx_seq_one_letter_code
_entity_poly.pdbx_strand_id
1 'polypeptide(L)'
;PQRVAVINNALGNGTLANLTLSPTEQQYVVNANDAIMAILRQETGAAIVPAEMSKYYQMYFPQPGDSTKTIDTKRRKMENQFNSLKAASGRAYDALRVISAVDRGTSSSSQTLPQSEQVSQPAASSNFSSLWGD
;
A
#
# COMPACT_ATOMS: atom_id res chain seq x y z
N PRO A 1 -2.63 1.27 -19.35
CA PRO A 1 -1.16 1.37 -19.14
C PRO A 1 -0.59 2.80 -19.23
N GLN A 2 -1.06 3.66 -20.14
CA GLN A 2 -0.47 5.01 -20.32
C GLN A 2 -0.66 5.94 -19.11
N ARG A 3 -1.85 6.00 -18.48
CA ARG A 3 -2.07 6.84 -17.29
C ARG A 3 -1.21 6.45 -16.10
N VAL A 4 -1.07 5.16 -15.83
CA VAL A 4 -0.20 4.65 -14.75
C VAL A 4 1.25 5.07 -14.96
N ALA A 5 1.76 5.06 -16.19
CA ALA A 5 3.11 5.54 -16.48
C ALA A 5 3.27 7.06 -16.23
N VAL A 6 2.25 7.87 -16.51
CA VAL A 6 2.23 9.31 -16.18
C VAL A 6 2.24 9.51 -14.66
N ILE A 7 1.44 8.74 -13.93
CA ILE A 7 1.42 8.76 -12.46
C ILE A 7 2.80 8.36 -11.89
N ASN A 8 3.43 7.32 -12.44
CA ASN A 8 4.76 6.89 -12.02
C ASN A 8 5.84 7.94 -12.25
N ASN A 9 5.76 8.65 -13.37
CA ASN A 9 6.64 9.76 -13.65
C ASN A 9 6.38 10.93 -12.68
N ALA A 10 5.12 11.20 -12.34
CA ALA A 10 4.77 12.24 -11.38
C ALA A 10 5.21 11.89 -9.95
N LEU A 11 5.11 10.61 -9.55
CA LEU A 11 5.68 10.08 -8.30
C LEU A 11 7.20 10.22 -8.28
N GLY A 12 7.86 9.88 -9.38
CA GLY A 12 9.30 10.05 -9.55
C GLY A 12 9.73 11.51 -9.47
N ASN A 13 9.00 12.44 -10.07
CA ASN A 13 9.45 13.83 -10.20
C ASN A 13 8.84 14.76 -9.14
N GLY A 14 8.05 14.25 -8.20
CA GLY A 14 7.40 15.04 -7.16
C GLY A 14 6.28 15.96 -7.66
N THR A 15 5.70 15.68 -8.83
CA THR A 15 4.67 16.51 -9.47
C THR A 15 3.26 15.95 -9.33
N LEU A 16 3.06 14.96 -8.44
CA LEU A 16 1.78 14.28 -8.25
C LEU A 16 0.62 15.23 -7.91
N ALA A 17 0.90 16.31 -7.15
CA ALA A 17 -0.10 17.31 -6.76
C ALA A 17 -0.78 18.01 -7.95
N ASN A 18 -0.18 17.95 -9.15
CA ASN A 18 -0.72 18.55 -10.37
C ASN A 18 -1.68 17.62 -11.13
N LEU A 19 -1.92 16.40 -10.62
CA LEU A 19 -2.78 15.41 -11.26
C LEU A 19 -4.09 15.23 -10.52
N THR A 20 -5.19 15.21 -11.26
CA THR A 20 -6.48 14.70 -10.76
C THR A 20 -6.46 13.18 -10.83
N LEU A 21 -6.64 12.51 -9.70
CA LEU A 21 -6.60 11.05 -9.59
C LEU A 21 -8.00 10.49 -9.31
N SER A 22 -8.40 9.49 -10.08
CA SER A 22 -9.56 8.65 -9.73
C SER A 22 -9.29 7.85 -8.44
N PRO A 23 -10.34 7.32 -7.75
CA PRO A 23 -10.15 6.53 -6.53
C PRO A 23 -9.17 5.35 -6.71
N THR A 24 -9.25 4.65 -7.84
CA THR A 24 -8.34 3.54 -8.15
C THR A 24 -6.89 4.02 -8.33
N GLU A 25 -6.69 5.20 -8.92
CA GLU A 25 -5.36 5.79 -9.10
C GLU A 25 -4.79 6.30 -7.76
N GLN A 26 -5.63 6.81 -6.86
CA GLN A 26 -5.22 7.16 -5.49
C GLN A 26 -4.75 5.91 -4.73
N GLN A 27 -5.51 4.81 -4.81
CA GLN A 27 -5.11 3.55 -4.18
C GLN A 27 -3.78 3.02 -4.76
N TYR A 28 -3.60 3.16 -6.08
CA TYR A 28 -2.34 2.81 -6.73
C TYR A 28 -1.17 3.62 -6.17
N VAL A 29 -1.32 4.94 -6.04
CA VAL A 29 -0.32 5.84 -5.46
C VAL A 29 0.07 5.43 -4.04
N VAL A 30 -0.92 5.15 -3.19
CA VAL A 30 -0.67 4.71 -1.81
C VAL A 30 0.16 3.44 -1.80
N ASN A 31 -0.27 2.42 -2.56
CA ASN A 31 0.44 1.14 -2.64
C ASN A 31 1.85 1.28 -3.25
N ALA A 32 2.03 2.20 -4.21
CA ALA A 32 3.32 2.47 -4.83
C ALA A 32 4.30 3.14 -3.85
N ASN A 33 3.82 4.09 -3.02
CA ASN A 33 4.61 4.66 -1.92
C ASN A 33 5.00 3.59 -0.91
N ASP A 34 4.05 2.77 -0.46
CA ASP A 34 4.31 1.71 0.52
C ASP A 34 5.36 0.71 0.02
N ALA A 35 5.29 0.32 -1.26
CA ALA A 35 6.28 -0.54 -1.89
C ALA A 35 7.69 0.07 -1.84
N ILE A 36 7.85 1.34 -2.23
CA ILE A 36 9.15 2.01 -2.21
C ILE A 36 9.67 2.21 -0.78
N MET A 37 8.80 2.57 0.15
CA MET A 37 9.17 2.73 1.56
C MET A 37 9.64 1.42 2.18
N ALA A 38 8.99 0.29 1.86
CA ALA A 38 9.40 -1.03 2.34
C ALA A 38 10.80 -1.41 1.82
N ILE A 39 11.09 -1.09 0.56
CA ILE A 39 12.41 -1.33 -0.05
C ILE A 39 13.48 -0.43 0.59
N LEU A 40 13.22 0.88 0.67
CA LEU A 40 14.19 1.87 1.15
C LEU A 40 14.56 1.71 2.63
N ARG A 41 13.59 1.34 3.48
CA ARG A 41 13.83 1.12 4.91
C ARG A 41 14.85 0.01 5.17
N GLN A 42 14.84 -1.04 4.35
CA GLN A 42 15.80 -2.14 4.47
C GLN A 42 17.21 -1.72 4.04
N GLU A 43 17.34 -0.79 3.08
CA GLU A 43 18.62 -0.48 2.46
C GLU A 43 19.40 0.67 3.11
N THR A 44 18.70 1.65 3.68
CA THR A 44 19.34 2.88 4.19
C THR A 44 19.43 2.95 5.70
N GLY A 45 18.47 2.37 6.44
CA GLY A 45 18.39 2.46 7.91
C GLY A 45 18.29 3.89 8.47
N ALA A 46 18.21 4.91 7.61
CA ALA A 46 18.27 6.34 7.91
C ALA A 46 17.01 7.06 7.41
N ALA A 47 16.91 8.36 7.68
CA ALA A 47 15.81 9.17 7.14
C ALA A 47 15.86 9.17 5.60
N ILE A 48 14.75 8.79 4.96
CA ILE A 48 14.63 8.73 3.51
C ILE A 48 14.51 10.14 2.94
N VAL A 49 15.41 10.52 2.03
CA VAL A 49 15.32 11.82 1.34
C VAL A 49 14.45 11.75 0.07
N PRO A 50 13.73 12.81 -0.31
CA PRO A 50 12.83 12.79 -1.47
C PRO A 50 13.51 12.41 -2.80
N ALA A 51 14.78 12.80 -2.98
CA ALA A 51 15.56 12.46 -4.17
C ALA A 51 15.85 10.96 -4.28
N GLU A 52 15.99 10.25 -3.15
CA GLU A 52 16.12 8.79 -3.17
C GLU A 52 14.81 8.14 -3.59
N MET A 53 13.69 8.59 -3.02
CA MET A 53 12.37 8.07 -3.39
C MET A 53 12.10 8.21 -4.90
N SER A 54 12.44 9.37 -5.47
CA SER A 54 12.42 9.63 -6.92
C SER A 54 13.18 8.59 -7.75
N LYS A 55 14.43 8.33 -7.38
CA LYS A 55 15.30 7.36 -8.05
C LYS A 55 14.72 5.94 -8.00
N TYR A 56 14.11 5.56 -6.88
CA TYR A 56 13.52 4.24 -6.71
C TYR A 56 12.24 4.07 -7.55
N TYR A 57 11.42 5.12 -7.67
CA TYR A 57 10.31 5.11 -8.63
C TYR A 57 10.79 4.88 -10.06
N GLN A 58 11.85 5.56 -10.49
CA GLN A 58 12.41 5.36 -11.83
C GLN A 58 13.01 3.95 -12.00
N MET A 59 13.57 3.37 -10.94
CA MET A 59 14.22 2.06 -10.97
C MET A 59 13.24 0.90 -11.04
N TYR A 60 12.12 1.00 -10.33
CA TYR A 60 11.19 -0.12 -10.14
C TYR A 60 9.87 0.04 -10.89
N PHE A 61 9.45 1.27 -11.22
CA PHE A 61 8.18 1.52 -11.89
C PHE A 61 8.34 1.87 -13.38
N PRO A 62 7.40 1.43 -14.24
CA PRO A 62 7.37 1.80 -15.64
C PRO A 62 7.30 3.30 -15.84
N GLN A 63 8.16 3.83 -16.71
CA GLN A 63 8.20 5.23 -17.09
C GLN A 63 7.67 5.42 -18.53
N PRO A 64 7.17 6.61 -18.87
CA PRO A 64 6.80 6.93 -20.25
C PRO A 64 7.98 6.69 -21.20
N GLY A 65 7.75 5.98 -22.31
CA GLY A 65 8.79 5.66 -23.29
C GLY A 65 9.61 4.40 -23.00
N ASP A 66 9.40 3.73 -21.86
CA ASP A 66 10.05 2.44 -21.60
C ASP A 66 9.63 1.38 -22.63
N SER A 67 10.61 0.63 -23.13
CA SER A 67 10.34 -0.56 -23.94
C SER A 67 9.70 -1.67 -23.09
N THR A 68 9.02 -2.63 -23.74
CA THR A 68 8.47 -3.81 -23.07
C THR A 68 9.53 -4.60 -22.30
N LYS A 69 10.74 -4.73 -22.86
CA LYS A 69 11.89 -5.37 -22.21
C LYS A 69 12.35 -4.61 -20.96
N THR A 70 12.32 -3.28 -20.99
CA THR A 70 12.66 -2.45 -19.83
C THR A 70 11.62 -2.62 -18.72
N ILE A 71 10.33 -2.59 -19.07
CA ILE A 71 9.22 -2.81 -18.13
C ILE A 71 9.34 -4.19 -17.47
N ASP A 72 9.63 -5.23 -18.26
CA ASP A 72 9.83 -6.60 -17.74
C ASP A 72 11.00 -6.67 -16.75
N THR A 73 12.10 -6.02 -17.10
CA THR A 73 13.28 -5.95 -16.23
C THR A 73 12.96 -5.25 -14.91
N LYS A 74 12.21 -4.14 -14.94
CA LYS A 74 11.79 -3.42 -13.73
C LYS A 74 10.87 -4.26 -12.85
N ARG A 75 9.91 -4.97 -13.45
CA ARG A 75 9.02 -5.89 -12.74
C ARG A 75 9.82 -6.97 -12.01
N ARG A 76 10.72 -7.65 -12.72
CA ARG A 76 11.59 -8.68 -12.12
C ARG A 76 12.48 -8.12 -11.01
N LYS A 77 13.00 -6.90 -11.16
CA LYS A 77 13.75 -6.23 -10.08
C LYS A 77 12.89 -6.05 -8.82
N MET A 78 11.66 -5.59 -8.97
CA MET A 78 10.74 -5.40 -7.84
C MET A 78 10.39 -6.73 -7.18
N GLU A 79 10.06 -7.76 -7.97
CA GLU A 79 9.78 -9.11 -7.48
C GLU A 79 10.96 -9.68 -6.70
N ASN A 80 12.18 -9.54 -7.21
CA ASN A 80 13.39 -9.97 -6.52
C ASN A 80 13.59 -9.25 -5.19
N GLN A 81 13.32 -7.94 -5.13
CA GLN A 81 13.44 -7.18 -3.89
C GLN A 81 12.43 -7.65 -2.85
N PHE A 82 11.18 -7.90 -3.25
CA PHE A 82 10.18 -8.47 -2.35
C PHE A 82 10.52 -9.88 -1.89
N ASN A 83 11.11 -10.71 -2.76
CA ASN A 83 11.61 -12.02 -2.37
C ASN A 83 12.75 -11.92 -1.35
N SER A 84 13.66 -10.94 -1.51
CA SER A 84 14.71 -10.66 -0.54
C SER A 84 14.15 -10.16 0.80
N LEU A 85 13.15 -9.27 0.78
CA LEU A 85 12.47 -8.80 2.00
C LEU A 85 11.77 -9.95 2.72
N LYS A 86 11.09 -10.82 1.97
CA LYS A 86 10.49 -12.04 2.51
C LYS A 86 11.54 -12.95 3.14
N ALA A 87 12.65 -13.20 2.46
CA ALA A 87 13.74 -14.02 2.99
C ALA A 87 14.35 -13.41 4.27
N ALA A 88 14.56 -12.09 4.29
CA ALA A 88 15.09 -11.36 5.43
C ALA A 88 14.15 -11.37 6.65
N SER A 89 12.83 -11.41 6.43
CA SER A 89 11.84 -11.47 7.51
C SER A 89 11.78 -12.82 8.24
N GLY A 90 12.40 -13.88 7.69
CA GLY A 90 12.45 -15.20 8.29
C GLY A 90 11.06 -15.74 8.65
N ARG A 91 10.94 -16.29 9.87
CA ARG A 91 9.70 -16.93 10.36
C ARG A 91 8.52 -15.97 10.52
N ALA A 92 8.76 -14.66 10.56
CA ALA A 92 7.69 -13.67 10.70
C ALA A 92 6.72 -13.72 9.51
N TYR A 93 7.24 -13.93 8.29
CA TYR A 93 6.41 -14.09 7.10
C TYR A 93 5.47 -15.30 7.19
N ASP A 94 5.99 -16.44 7.66
CA ASP A 94 5.18 -17.65 7.80
C ASP A 94 4.05 -17.48 8.82
N ALA A 95 4.33 -16.82 9.94
CA ALA A 95 3.33 -16.51 10.95
C ALA A 95 2.21 -15.60 10.38
N LEU A 96 2.57 -14.53 9.67
CA LEU A 96 1.60 -13.64 9.02
C LEU A 96 0.72 -14.39 8.01
N ARG A 97 1.32 -15.30 7.24
CA ARG A 97 0.58 -16.13 6.28
C ARG A 97 -0.46 -17.01 6.96
N VAL A 98 -0.09 -17.67 8.07
CA VAL A 98 -1.01 -18.53 8.84
C VAL A 98 -2.16 -17.70 9.43
N ILE A 99 -1.85 -16.57 10.07
CA ILE A 99 -2.87 -15.68 10.67
C ILE A 99 -3.85 -15.19 9.58
N SER A 100 -3.34 -14.73 8.43
CA SER A 100 -4.18 -14.26 7.33
C SER A 100 -5.08 -15.34 6.70
N ALA A 101 -4.70 -16.62 6.82
CA ALA A 101 -5.49 -17.75 6.35
C ALA A 101 -6.61 -18.09 7.35
N VAL A 102 -6.34 -17.97 8.65
CA VAL A 102 -7.33 -18.12 9.72
C VAL A 102 -8.40 -17.03 9.62
N ASP A 103 -8.01 -15.76 9.49
CA ASP A 103 -8.95 -14.62 9.38
C ASP A 103 -9.91 -14.75 8.18
N ARG A 104 -9.39 -15.23 7.04
CA ARG A 104 -10.20 -15.51 5.84
C ARG A 104 -11.17 -16.67 6.05
N GLY A 105 -10.79 -17.66 6.84
CA GLY A 105 -11.67 -18.77 7.23
C GLY A 105 -12.80 -18.33 8.18
N THR A 106 -12.51 -17.47 9.15
CA THR A 106 -13.48 -16.97 10.14
C THR A 106 -14.46 -15.93 9.59
N SER A 107 -14.11 -15.23 8.51
CA SER A 107 -15.01 -14.27 7.85
C SER A 107 -16.18 -14.94 7.11
N SER A 108 -16.17 -16.28 6.97
CA SER A 108 -17.23 -17.05 6.29
C SER A 108 -18.31 -17.58 7.25
N SER A 109 -18.17 -17.40 8.56
CA SER A 109 -19.18 -17.76 9.56
C SER A 109 -19.91 -16.51 10.06
N SER A 110 -20.89 -16.05 9.29
CA SER A 110 -21.89 -15.08 9.72
C SER A 110 -22.63 -15.61 10.94
N GLN A 111 -22.41 -14.93 12.06
CA GLN A 111 -23.00 -15.19 13.37
C GLN A 111 -24.46 -14.71 13.36
N THR A 112 -25.42 -15.63 13.43
CA THR A 112 -26.80 -15.32 13.82
C THR A 112 -26.78 -14.92 15.30
N LEU A 113 -27.02 -13.64 15.62
CA LEU A 113 -27.20 -13.21 17.00
C LEU A 113 -28.61 -13.57 17.49
N PRO A 114 -28.78 -14.23 18.64
CA PRO A 114 -30.04 -14.22 19.36
C PRO A 114 -30.25 -12.85 20.03
N GLN A 115 -31.47 -12.33 19.88
CA GLN A 115 -31.94 -11.05 20.40
C GLN A 115 -32.46 -11.22 21.83
N SER A 116 -31.75 -10.66 22.82
CA SER A 116 -32.20 -10.42 24.20
C SER A 116 -31.13 -9.54 24.88
N GLU A 117 -31.35 -8.42 25.56
CA GLU A 117 -32.51 -7.72 26.10
C GLU A 117 -32.17 -6.23 26.15
N GLN A 118 -33.16 -5.35 25.94
CA GLN A 118 -33.04 -3.92 26.17
C GLN A 118 -32.84 -3.63 27.66
N VAL A 119 -31.67 -3.12 28.03
CA VAL A 119 -31.48 -2.40 29.29
C VAL A 119 -31.31 -0.91 28.96
N SER A 120 -32.28 -0.13 29.41
CA SER A 120 -32.39 1.32 29.22
C SER A 120 -31.17 2.07 29.79
N GLN A 121 -30.54 2.91 28.98
CA GLN A 121 -29.50 3.87 29.41
C GLN A 121 -30.15 5.21 29.80
N PRO A 122 -29.72 5.91 30.86
CA PRO A 122 -29.92 7.35 30.96
C PRO A 122 -28.86 8.08 30.11
N ALA A 123 -29.30 9.16 29.48
CA ALA A 123 -28.57 9.93 28.50
C ALA A 123 -27.24 10.53 29.01
N ALA A 124 -26.18 10.38 28.22
CA ALA A 124 -25.06 11.33 28.19
C ALA A 124 -24.45 11.35 26.78
N SER A 125 -24.62 12.50 26.14
CA SER A 125 -24.11 12.87 24.82
C SER A 125 -22.59 12.95 24.78
N SER A 126 -21.97 12.37 23.75
CA SER A 126 -20.65 12.82 23.29
C SER A 126 -20.49 12.57 21.79
N ASN A 127 -20.64 13.65 21.04
CA ASN A 127 -20.45 13.78 19.59
C ASN A 127 -19.05 13.32 19.19
N PHE A 128 -18.97 12.29 18.32
CA PHE A 128 -17.73 11.82 17.71
C PHE A 128 -17.62 12.20 16.22
N SER A 129 -18.49 13.10 15.73
CA SER A 129 -18.70 13.33 14.29
C SER A 129 -17.83 14.43 13.65
N SER A 130 -16.86 15.03 14.36
CA SER A 130 -16.10 16.19 13.83
C SER A 130 -14.69 15.88 13.31
N LEU A 131 -14.27 14.61 13.22
CA LEU A 131 -12.90 14.27 12.81
C LEU A 131 -12.73 13.86 11.34
N TRP A 132 -13.83 13.65 10.61
CA TRP A 132 -13.82 13.28 9.19
C TRP A 132 -14.91 14.08 8.46
N GLY A 133 -14.63 15.36 8.21
CA GLY A 133 -15.53 16.26 7.49
C GLY A 133 -15.20 16.36 6.00
N ASP A 134 -16.27 16.26 5.21
CA ASP A 134 -16.59 16.78 3.85
C ASP A 134 -15.47 17.03 2.83
#